data_AF-A0A1J5ITA1-F1
#
_entry.id   AF-A0A1J5ITA1-F1
#
_cell.length_a   1.000
_cell.length_b   1.000
_cell.length_c   1.000
_cell.angle_alpha   90.00
_cell.angle_beta   90.00
_cell.angle_gamma   90.00
#
_symmetry.space_group_name_H-M   'P 1'
#
loop_
_entity.id
_entity.type
_entity.pdbx_description
1 polymer ?
#
loop_
_entity_poly.entity_id
_entity_poly.type
_entity_poly.pdbx_seq_one_letter_code
_entity_poly.pdbx_strand_id
1 'polypeptide(L)'
;MKIIDPDQMYRANLTNILIMRELAVQGDHKASVALGISLNAAKKIKAMNTIDCQKLAEDFAEKSILLSASTIDVTISQSLSRKSDILAQAIFKSSTANLA
;
A
#
# COMPACT_ATOMS: atom_id res chain seq x y z
N MET A 1 10.58 0.49 -15.31
CA MET A 1 9.74 -0.24 -14.33
C MET A 1 9.00 -1.33 -15.08
N LYS A 2 9.04 -2.60 -14.63
CA LYS A 2 8.03 -3.58 -15.08
C LYS A 2 6.72 -3.16 -14.42
N ILE A 3 5.83 -2.55 -15.18
CA ILE A 3 4.44 -2.39 -14.76
C ILE A 3 3.92 -3.82 -14.62
N ILE A 4 3.56 -4.21 -13.41
CA ILE A 4 2.92 -5.51 -13.19
C ILE A 4 1.54 -5.40 -13.84
N ASP A 5 1.26 -6.33 -14.75
CA ASP A 5 -0.05 -6.47 -15.37
C ASP A 5 -1.13 -6.59 -14.27
N PRO A 6 -2.13 -5.69 -14.23
CA PRO A 6 -3.21 -5.71 -13.23
C PRO A 6 -3.87 -7.08 -13.09
N ASP A 7 -4.00 -7.84 -14.18
CA ASP A 7 -4.60 -9.17 -14.17
C ASP A 7 -3.69 -10.20 -13.51
N GLN A 8 -2.36 -10.05 -13.62
CA GLN A 8 -1.41 -10.92 -12.90
C GLN A 8 -1.44 -10.62 -11.40
N MET A 9 -1.56 -9.35 -11.03
CA MET A 9 -1.71 -8.92 -9.63
C MET A 9 -3.00 -9.42 -9.00
N TYR A 10 -4.14 -9.25 -9.69
CA TYR A 10 -5.43 -9.77 -9.26
C TYR A 10 -5.37 -11.29 -9.01
N ARG A 11 -4.82 -12.04 -9.98
CA ARG A 11 -4.69 -13.51 -9.86
C ARG A 11 -3.83 -13.92 -8.67
N ALA A 12 -2.67 -13.28 -8.49
CA ALA A 12 -1.80 -13.55 -7.34
C ALA A 12 -2.49 -13.25 -6.00
N ASN A 13 -3.22 -12.14 -5.91
CA ASN A 13 -3.98 -11.76 -4.72
C ASN A 13 -5.10 -12.74 -4.43
N LEU A 14 -5.87 -13.14 -5.44
CA LEU A 14 -6.95 -14.10 -5.32
C LEU A 14 -6.42 -15.46 -4.84
N THR A 15 -5.34 -15.96 -5.44
CA THR A 15 -4.72 -17.22 -5.01
C THR A 15 -4.28 -17.16 -3.55
N ASN A 16 -3.62 -16.08 -3.12
CA ASN A 16 -3.21 -15.91 -1.73
C ASN A 16 -4.40 -15.89 -0.77
N ILE A 17 -5.46 -15.14 -1.10
CA ILE A 17 -6.67 -15.06 -0.27
C ILE A 17 -7.35 -16.44 -0.14
N LEU A 18 -7.43 -17.21 -1.23
CA LEU A 18 -8.00 -18.55 -1.22
C LEU A 18 -7.18 -19.52 -0.37
N ILE A 19 -5.84 -19.46 -0.43
CA ILE A 19 -4.95 -20.26 0.43
C ILE A 19 -5.15 -19.89 1.90
N MET A 20 -5.23 -18.60 2.22
CA MET A 20 -5.49 -18.14 3.58
C MET A 20 -6.83 -18.65 4.12
N ARG A 21 -7.86 -18.64 3.27
CA ARG A 21 -9.20 -19.16 3.60
C ARG A 21 -9.18 -20.66 3.83
N GLU A 22 -8.52 -21.42 2.97
CA GLU A 22 -8.39 -22.86 3.13
C GLU A 22 -7.70 -23.22 4.46
N LEU A 23 -6.60 -22.53 4.79
CA LEU A 23 -5.93 -22.68 6.08
C LEU A 23 -6.86 -22.33 7.25
N ALA A 24 -7.68 -21.29 7.12
CA ALA A 24 -8.63 -20.90 8.16
C ALA A 24 -9.77 -21.91 8.32
N VAL A 25 -10.24 -22.53 7.24
CA VAL A 25 -11.20 -23.64 7.27
C VAL A 25 -10.62 -24.84 8.01
N GLN A 26 -9.36 -25.19 7.75
CA GLN A 26 -8.64 -26.28 8.44
C GLN A 26 -8.39 -26.00 9.92
N GLY A 27 -8.37 -24.74 10.34
CA GLY A 27 -8.40 -24.34 11.74
C GLY A 27 -7.99 -22.90 11.99
N ASP A 28 -8.87 -22.13 12.62
CA ASP A 28 -8.69 -20.69 12.88
C ASP A 28 -7.38 -20.38 13.62
N HIS A 29 -7.01 -21.22 14.61
CA HIS A 29 -5.77 -21.07 15.36
C HIS A 29 -4.52 -21.38 14.52
N LYS A 30 -4.58 -22.44 13.70
CA LYS A 30 -3.47 -22.81 12.82
C LYS A 30 -3.23 -21.72 11.77
N ALA A 31 -4.30 -21.19 11.18
CA ALA A 31 -4.24 -20.08 10.24
C ALA A 31 -3.71 -18.80 10.89
N SER A 32 -4.16 -18.46 12.10
CA SER A 32 -3.66 -17.31 12.84
C SER A 32 -2.14 -17.37 13.06
N VAL A 33 -1.62 -18.54 13.46
CA VAL A 33 -0.17 -18.73 13.66
C VAL A 33 0.58 -18.76 12.32
N ALA A 34 0.11 -19.54 11.34
CA ALA A 34 0.80 -19.72 10.06
C ALA A 34 0.83 -18.45 9.21
N LEU A 35 -0.22 -17.63 9.28
CA LEU A 35 -0.34 -16.39 8.51
C LEU A 35 0.10 -15.14 9.30
N GLY A 36 0.41 -15.28 10.59
CA GLY A 36 0.74 -14.15 11.47
C GLY A 36 -0.40 -13.15 11.65
N ILE A 37 -1.65 -13.59 11.53
CA ILE A 37 -2.85 -12.74 11.63
C ILE A 37 -3.57 -12.95 12.96
N SER A 38 -4.34 -11.96 13.41
CA SER A 38 -5.18 -12.13 14.59
C SER A 38 -6.22 -13.25 14.40
N LEU A 39 -6.63 -13.90 15.49
CA LEU A 39 -7.68 -14.92 15.45
C LEU A 39 -9.00 -14.38 14.88
N ASN A 40 -9.31 -13.10 15.12
CA ASN A 40 -10.48 -12.44 14.55
C ASN A 40 -10.37 -12.30 13.03
N ALA A 41 -9.18 -11.99 12.51
CA ALA A 41 -8.92 -11.95 11.07
C ALA A 41 -9.05 -13.34 10.44
N ALA A 42 -8.53 -14.40 11.08
CA ALA A 42 -8.68 -15.77 10.60
C ALA A 42 -10.17 -16.18 10.51
N LYS A 43 -10.97 -15.86 11.53
CA LYS A 43 -12.42 -16.09 11.53
C LYS A 43 -13.15 -15.33 10.43
N LYS A 44 -12.77 -14.07 10.21
CA LYS A 44 -13.33 -13.25 9.12
C LYS A 44 -13.03 -13.86 7.76
N ILE A 45 -11.76 -14.21 7.49
CA ILE A 45 -11.34 -14.81 6.22
C ILE A 45 -12.06 -16.14 5.96
N LYS A 46 -12.22 -16.97 7.00
CA LYS A 46 -13.00 -18.22 6.91
C LYS A 46 -14.45 -18.00 6.51
N ALA A 47 -15.08 -16.93 7.02
CA ALA A 47 -16.47 -16.60 6.75
C ALA A 47 -16.70 -15.98 5.36
N MET A 48 -15.64 -15.56 4.66
CA MET A 48 -15.76 -14.98 3.32
C MET A 48 -16.25 -16.03 2.32
N ASN A 49 -17.18 -15.65 1.46
CA ASN A 49 -17.55 -16.47 0.30
C ASN A 49 -16.62 -16.17 -0.88
N THR A 50 -16.78 -16.91 -1.98
CA THR A 50 -15.93 -16.76 -3.18
C THR A 50 -16.00 -15.36 -3.78
N ILE A 51 -17.17 -14.71 -3.76
CA ILE A 51 -17.39 -13.36 -4.30
C ILE A 51 -16.66 -12.33 -3.44
N ASP A 52 -16.70 -12.47 -2.12
CA ASP A 52 -15.97 -11.58 -1.20
C ASP A 52 -14.46 -11.68 -1.38
N CYS A 53 -13.95 -12.90 -1.65
CA CYS A 53 -12.53 -13.12 -1.94
C CYS A 53 -12.11 -12.45 -3.25
N GLN A 54 -12.96 -12.49 -4.28
CA GLN A 54 -12.73 -11.84 -5.57
C GLN A 54 -12.70 -10.32 -5.43
N LYS A 55 -13.70 -9.73 -4.74
CA LYS A 55 -13.74 -8.29 -4.47
C LYS A 55 -12.51 -7.81 -3.69
N LEU A 56 -12.10 -8.58 -2.68
CA LEU A 56 -10.90 -8.25 -1.92
C LEU A 56 -9.64 -8.27 -2.80
N ALA A 57 -9.53 -9.23 -3.71
CA ALA A 57 -8.41 -9.32 -4.65
C ALA A 57 -8.37 -8.14 -5.63
N GLU A 58 -9.52 -7.69 -6.13
CA GLU A 58 -9.68 -6.50 -6.98
C GLU A 58 -9.25 -5.23 -6.22
N ASP A 59 -9.79 -5.01 -5.02
CA ASP A 59 -9.46 -3.85 -4.18
C ASP A 59 -7.94 -3.73 -3.91
N PHE A 60 -7.27 -4.87 -3.67
CA PHE A 60 -5.82 -4.89 -3.46
C PHE A 60 -5.03 -4.60 -4.74
N ALA A 61 -5.52 -5.08 -5.90
CA ALA A 61 -4.87 -4.81 -7.18
C ALA A 61 -4.94 -3.31 -7.51
N GLU A 62 -6.11 -2.69 -7.36
CA GLU A 62 -6.32 -1.26 -7.63
C GLU A 62 -5.49 -0.36 -6.71
N LYS A 63 -5.51 -0.60 -5.39
CA LYS A 63 -4.75 0.20 -4.41
C LYS A 63 -3.24 0.09 -4.60
N SER A 64 -2.75 -1.06 -5.03
CA SER A 64 -1.32 -1.27 -5.28
C SER A 64 -0.83 -0.50 -6.50
N ILE A 65 -1.66 -0.37 -7.54
CA ILE A 65 -1.38 0.48 -8.71
C ILE A 65 -1.36 1.96 -8.29
N LEU A 66 -2.34 2.41 -7.48
CA LEU A 66 -2.42 3.81 -7.05
C LEU A 66 -1.21 4.25 -6.21
N LEU A 67 -0.74 3.42 -5.27
CA LEU A 67 0.47 3.68 -4.47
C LEU A 67 1.73 3.86 -5.35
N SER A 68 1.82 3.11 -6.45
CA SER A 68 2.93 3.23 -7.41
C SER A 68 2.87 4.53 -8.23
N ALA A 69 1.67 5.09 -8.45
CA ALA A 69 1.50 6.37 -9.12
C ALA A 69 1.76 7.56 -8.18
N SER A 70 1.29 7.49 -6.92
CA SER A 70 1.46 8.57 -5.93
C SER A 70 2.92 8.79 -5.49
N THR A 71 3.80 7.79 -5.62
CA THR A 71 5.23 7.97 -5.35
C THR A 71 5.94 8.84 -6.39
N ILE A 72 5.41 8.92 -7.62
CA ILE A 72 5.98 9.78 -8.68
C ILE A 72 5.63 11.25 -8.42
N ASP A 73 4.41 11.53 -7.95
CA ASP A 73 3.93 12.91 -7.73
C ASP A 73 4.58 13.59 -6.52
N VAL A 74 4.90 12.81 -5.47
CA VAL A 74 5.70 13.29 -4.33
C VAL A 74 7.15 13.57 -4.73
N THR A 75 7.72 12.78 -5.64
CA THR A 75 9.10 12.97 -6.11
C THR A 75 9.24 14.21 -7.00
N ILE A 76 8.25 14.51 -7.85
CA ILE A 76 8.21 15.75 -8.63
C ILE A 76 7.97 16.96 -7.72
N SER A 77 7.05 16.87 -6.75
CA SER A 77 6.80 17.95 -5.79
C SER A 77 8.02 18.28 -4.91
N GLN A 78 8.82 17.29 -4.49
CA GLN A 78 10.07 17.55 -3.76
C GLN A 78 11.23 18.02 -4.65
N SER A 79 11.20 17.72 -5.95
CA SER A 79 12.20 18.20 -6.91
C SER A 79 11.99 19.68 -7.26
N LEU A 80 10.74 20.15 -7.27
CA LEU A 80 10.39 21.55 -7.50
C LEU A 80 10.58 22.43 -6.24
N SER A 81 10.41 21.89 -5.03
CA SER A 81 10.63 22.68 -3.78
C SER A 81 12.09 23.06 -3.55
N ARG A 82 13.05 22.23 -4.01
CA ARG A 82 14.49 22.47 -3.77
C ARG A 82 15.04 23.74 -4.43
N LYS A 83 14.46 24.20 -5.56
CA LYS A 83 14.89 25.45 -6.21
C LYS A 83 14.27 26.69 -5.56
N SER A 84 13.06 26.61 -5.01
CA SER A 84 12.41 27.69 -4.27
C SER A 84 12.98 27.87 -2.86
N ASP A 85 13.42 26.79 -2.18
CA ASP A 85 14.01 26.85 -0.85
C ASP A 85 15.35 27.61 -0.82
N ILE A 86 16.14 27.56 -1.89
CA ILE A 86 17.40 28.30 -1.98
C ILE A 86 17.14 29.82 -2.08
N LEU A 87 16.07 30.22 -2.78
CA LEU A 87 15.69 31.63 -2.88
C LEU A 87 15.13 32.16 -1.54
N ALA A 88 14.33 31.35 -0.85
CA ALA A 88 13.82 31.69 0.48
C ALA A 88 14.95 31.77 1.53
N GLN A 89 15.93 30.86 1.50
CA GLN A 89 17.09 30.91 2.41
C GLN A 89 18.02 32.10 2.14
N ALA A 90 18.17 32.54 0.88
CA ALA A 90 18.97 33.71 0.54
C ALA A 90 18.33 35.01 1.05
N ILE A 91 17.01 35.14 0.97
CA ILE A 91 16.27 36.28 1.52
C ILE A 91 16.40 36.29 3.05
N PHE A 92 16.12 35.16 3.72
CA PHE A 92 16.17 35.07 5.18
C PHE A 92 17.57 35.23 5.79
N LYS A 93 18.65 34.85 5.09
CA LYS A 93 20.02 35.16 5.55
C LYS A 93 20.42 36.62 5.38
N SER A 94 19.79 37.36 4.46
CA SER A 94 20.07 38.79 4.27
C SER A 94 19.32 39.68 5.26
N SER A 95 18.14 39.26 5.72
CA SER A 95 17.28 40.05 6.61
C SER A 95 17.72 40.08 8.08
N THR A 96 18.60 39.19 8.52
CA THR A 96 19.12 39.17 9.90
C THR A 96 20.39 40.01 10.09
N ALA A 97 20.94 40.59 9.01
CA ALA A 97 22.12 41.46 9.08
C ALA A 97 21.78 42.95 9.31
N ASN A 98 20.50 43.33 9.30
CA ASN A 98 20.07 44.73 9.39
C ASN A 98 19.10 45.02 10.54
N LEU A 99 19.15 44.19 11.60
CA LEU A 99 18.48 44.44 12.88
C LEU A 99 19.55 44.55 13.99
N ALA A 100 20.46 45.50 13.79
CA ALA A 100 21.25 46.19 14.82
C ALA A 100 20.78 47.65 14.84
#